data_AF-A0A2S9FLI0-F1
#
_entry.id   AF-A0A2S9FLI0-F1
#
_cell.length_a   1.000
_cell.length_b   1.000
_cell.length_c   1.000
_cell.angle_alpha   90.00
_cell.angle_beta   90.00
_cell.angle_gamma   90.00
#
_symmetry.space_group_name_H-M   'P 1'
#
loop_
_entity.id
_entity.type
_entity.pdbx_description
1 polymer ?
#
loop_
_entity_poly.entity_id
_entity_poly.type
_entity_poly.pdbx_seq_one_letter_code
_entity_poly.pdbx_strand_id
1 'polypeptide(L)'
;IDPDDGALAELDKLCVEPVNGSGPSYYLRDEGSWEQMREYFAHRSLYHLKEGDPHAWAIPRLTGQAKASFVAVEYDEFGAGKGSRLHQQLFADLMAAADLDTAYLGYLNHVPAEALAVVNLMSLFGLHRTLRGSAVGHFAATEVTSPPGSRRMVQALERLG
;
A
#
# COMPACT_ATOMS: atom_id res chain seq x y z
N ILE A 1 22.57 -4.70 4.90
CA ILE A 1 22.96 -3.99 3.67
C ILE A 1 24.47 -3.94 3.72
N ASP A 2 25.14 -4.57 2.75
CA ASP A 2 26.59 -4.49 2.66
C ASP A 2 26.97 -3.00 2.50
N PRO A 3 28.04 -2.48 3.12
CA PRO A 3 28.46 -1.09 2.91
C PRO A 3 28.60 -0.65 1.44
N ASP A 4 28.78 -1.61 0.52
CA ASP A 4 28.85 -1.35 -0.93
C ASP A 4 27.50 -1.47 -1.67
N ASP A 5 26.45 -1.99 -1.01
CA ASP A 5 25.09 -2.09 -1.58
C ASP A 5 24.40 -0.72 -1.55
N GLY A 6 24.31 -0.08 -2.73
CA GLY A 6 23.58 1.17 -2.91
C GLY A 6 22.07 0.98 -3.03
N ALA A 7 21.30 2.07 -2.87
CA ALA A 7 19.84 2.05 -2.96
C ALA A 7 19.29 1.47 -4.28
N LEU A 8 20.01 1.64 -5.40
CA LEU A 8 19.63 1.06 -6.68
C LEU A 8 19.79 -0.47 -6.68
N ALA A 9 20.89 -0.99 -6.12
CA ALA A 9 21.10 -2.43 -6.01
C ALA A 9 20.04 -3.09 -5.13
N GLU A 10 19.62 -2.42 -4.05
CA GLU A 10 18.51 -2.89 -3.21
C GLU A 10 17.16 -2.84 -3.95
N LEU A 11 16.90 -1.80 -4.75
CA LEU A 11 15.69 -1.73 -5.58
C LEU A 11 15.67 -2.80 -6.68
N ASP A 12 16.81 -3.06 -7.33
CA ASP A 12 16.92 -4.10 -8.35
C ASP A 12 16.61 -5.48 -7.78
N LYS A 13 17.01 -5.76 -6.53
CA LYS A 13 16.64 -6.98 -5.80
C LYS A 13 15.12 -7.08 -5.60
N LEU A 14 14.43 -5.95 -5.33
CA LEU A 14 12.97 -5.92 -5.15
C LEU A 14 12.17 -6.07 -6.46
N CYS A 15 12.75 -5.70 -7.60
CA CYS A 15 12.14 -5.86 -8.91
C CYS A 15 12.01 -7.33 -9.34
N VAL A 16 12.71 -8.25 -8.68
CA VAL A 16 12.62 -9.69 -8.95
C VAL A 16 11.55 -10.30 -8.06
N GLU A 17 10.40 -10.60 -8.66
CA GLU A 17 9.32 -11.28 -7.95
C GLU A 17 9.72 -12.72 -7.58
N PRO A 18 9.57 -13.14 -6.31
CA PRO A 18 9.76 -14.53 -5.92
C PRO A 18 8.73 -15.44 -6.61
N VAL A 19 9.22 -16.53 -7.23
CA VAL A 19 8.37 -17.55 -7.88
C VAL A 19 7.37 -18.16 -6.88
N ASN A 20 7.80 -18.34 -5.62
CA ASN A 20 7.00 -18.86 -4.52
C ASN A 20 6.95 -17.84 -3.38
N GLY A 21 5.84 -17.78 -2.67
CA GLY A 21 5.69 -16.97 -1.47
C GLY A 21 4.62 -17.52 -0.53
N SER A 22 4.70 -17.11 0.74
CA SER A 22 3.80 -17.54 1.82
C SER A 22 2.97 -16.39 2.40
N GLY A 23 3.03 -15.21 1.78
CA GLY A 23 2.31 -14.03 2.25
C GLY A 23 0.79 -14.15 2.09
N PRO A 24 0.02 -13.26 2.73
CA PRO A 24 -1.45 -13.30 2.69
C PRO A 24 -2.02 -13.34 1.27
N SER A 25 -1.37 -12.68 0.31
CA SER A 25 -1.85 -12.67 -1.07
C SER A 25 -1.73 -14.02 -1.78
N TYR A 26 -0.74 -14.85 -1.40
CA TYR A 26 -0.63 -16.22 -1.91
C TYR A 26 -1.70 -17.11 -1.30
N TYR A 27 -1.86 -17.05 0.03
CA TYR A 27 -2.86 -17.85 0.74
C TYR A 27 -4.29 -17.53 0.28
N LEU A 28 -4.65 -16.24 0.20
CA LEU A 28 -5.99 -15.83 -0.25
C LEU A 28 -6.26 -16.23 -1.71
N ARG A 29 -5.24 -16.20 -2.58
CA ARG A 29 -5.36 -16.68 -3.97
C ARG A 29 -5.66 -18.17 -4.02
N ASP A 30 -4.91 -18.98 -3.29
CA ASP A 30 -4.93 -20.44 -3.45
C ASP A 30 -6.00 -21.12 -2.59
N GLU A 31 -6.12 -20.72 -1.32
CA GLU A 31 -6.83 -21.46 -0.27
C GLU A 31 -7.87 -20.63 0.49
N GLY A 32 -7.79 -19.29 0.41
CA GLY A 32 -8.59 -18.40 1.26
C GLY A 32 -10.09 -18.54 1.07
N SER A 33 -10.85 -18.21 2.11
CA SER A 33 -12.32 -18.09 2.06
C SER A 33 -12.75 -16.65 1.81
N TRP A 34 -14.03 -16.46 1.44
CA TRP A 34 -14.62 -15.11 1.34
C TRP A 34 -14.60 -14.37 2.68
N GLU A 35 -14.82 -15.08 3.78
CA GLU A 35 -14.73 -14.50 5.13
C GLU A 35 -13.32 -13.96 5.42
N GLN A 36 -12.28 -14.72 5.08
CA GLN A 36 -10.88 -14.27 5.22
C GLN A 36 -10.55 -13.12 4.25
N MET A 37 -11.16 -13.08 3.07
CA MET A 37 -11.02 -11.95 2.15
C MET A 37 -11.63 -10.66 2.75
N ARG A 38 -12.81 -10.76 3.36
CA ARG A 38 -13.44 -9.65 4.08
C ARG A 38 -12.61 -9.19 5.28
N GLU A 39 -12.06 -10.13 6.04
CA GLU A 39 -11.12 -9.84 7.13
C GLU A 39 -9.89 -9.10 6.61
N TYR A 40 -9.32 -9.54 5.48
CA TYR A 40 -8.21 -8.86 4.83
C TYR A 40 -8.57 -7.41 4.46
N PHE A 41 -9.75 -7.16 3.88
CA PHE A 41 -10.19 -5.80 3.58
C PHE A 41 -10.34 -4.93 4.84
N ALA A 42 -10.90 -5.46 5.92
CA ALA A 42 -10.97 -4.76 7.19
C ALA A 42 -9.57 -4.39 7.72
N HIS A 43 -8.59 -5.30 7.66
CA HIS A 43 -7.21 -5.03 8.05
C HIS A 43 -6.56 -3.94 7.19
N ARG A 44 -6.78 -3.97 5.88
CA ARG A 44 -6.17 -3.04 4.93
C ARG A 44 -6.84 -1.67 4.93
N SER A 45 -8.09 -1.57 5.35
CA SER A 45 -8.86 -0.32 5.43
C SER A 45 -8.16 0.79 6.23
N LEU A 46 -7.38 0.43 7.24
CA LEU A 46 -6.64 1.37 8.10
C LEU A 46 -5.63 2.22 7.33
N TYR A 47 -5.08 1.68 6.23
CA TYR A 47 -4.21 2.41 5.34
C TYR A 47 -4.93 2.83 4.06
N HIS A 48 -5.66 1.90 3.42
CA HIS A 48 -6.19 2.11 2.08
C HIS A 48 -7.23 3.24 2.02
N LEU A 49 -7.98 3.48 3.09
CA LEU A 49 -8.89 4.64 3.18
C LEU A 49 -8.18 5.99 3.37
N LYS A 50 -6.84 6.00 3.42
CA LYS A 50 -5.97 7.19 3.45
C LYS A 50 -4.72 7.02 2.57
N GLU A 51 -4.79 6.15 1.57
CA GLU A 51 -3.68 5.87 0.65
C GLU A 51 -3.16 7.15 0.01
N GLY A 52 -1.82 7.29 -0.08
CA GLY A 52 -1.14 8.51 -0.52
C GLY A 52 -0.89 9.56 0.58
N ASP A 53 -1.79 9.73 1.56
CA ASP A 53 -1.69 10.82 2.54
C ASP A 53 -0.36 10.88 3.32
N PRO A 54 0.20 9.75 3.83
CA PRO A 54 1.50 9.79 4.52
C PRO A 54 2.66 10.20 3.58
N HIS A 55 2.57 9.84 2.31
CA HIS A 55 3.60 10.10 1.30
C HIS A 55 3.58 11.56 0.84
N ALA A 56 2.42 12.21 0.82
CA ALA A 56 2.28 13.62 0.45
C ALA A 56 3.17 14.56 1.31
N TRP A 57 3.43 14.20 2.57
CA TRP A 57 4.36 14.94 3.42
C TRP A 57 5.81 14.92 2.90
N ALA A 58 6.22 13.95 2.09
CA ALA A 58 7.54 13.95 1.46
C ALA A 58 7.68 15.07 0.40
N ILE A 59 6.60 15.44 -0.28
CA ILE A 59 6.63 16.33 -1.46
C ILE A 59 7.36 17.66 -1.19
N PRO A 60 7.07 18.43 -0.12
CA PRO A 60 7.76 19.70 0.13
C PRO A 60 9.26 19.54 0.42
N ARG A 61 9.69 18.33 0.81
CA ARG A 61 11.06 18.00 1.24
C ARG A 61 11.93 17.51 0.08
N LEU A 62 11.34 17.28 -1.10
CA LEU A 62 12.04 16.85 -2.32
C LEU A 62 12.31 18.03 -3.26
N THR A 63 13.26 17.89 -4.17
CA THR A 63 13.59 18.89 -5.19
C THR A 63 13.97 18.21 -6.51
N GLY A 64 13.95 18.97 -7.62
CA GLY A 64 14.36 18.49 -8.93
C GLY A 64 13.59 17.27 -9.43
N GLN A 65 14.28 16.37 -10.14
CA GLN A 65 13.68 15.19 -10.77
C GLN A 65 13.01 14.25 -9.75
N ALA A 66 13.61 14.07 -8.56
CA ALA A 66 13.03 13.21 -7.53
C ALA A 66 11.63 13.70 -7.11
N LYS A 67 11.44 15.02 -6.98
CA LYS A 67 10.11 15.61 -6.71
C LYS A 67 9.15 15.35 -7.87
N ALA A 68 9.58 15.60 -9.11
CA ALA A 68 8.72 15.45 -10.28
C ALA A 68 8.25 14.00 -10.44
N SER A 69 9.15 13.01 -10.31
CA SER A 69 8.82 11.59 -10.36
C SER A 69 7.91 11.16 -9.22
N PHE A 70 8.18 11.60 -7.99
CA PHE A 70 7.35 11.27 -6.83
C PHE A 70 5.91 11.82 -6.97
N VAL A 71 5.77 13.07 -7.39
CA VAL A 71 4.46 13.71 -7.59
C VAL A 71 3.70 13.07 -8.76
N ALA A 72 4.38 12.56 -9.78
CA ALA A 72 3.71 11.87 -10.88
C ALA A 72 3.02 10.57 -10.43
N VAL A 73 3.65 9.82 -9.51
CA VAL A 73 3.04 8.62 -8.91
C VAL A 73 1.91 9.02 -7.97
N GLU A 74 2.16 9.96 -7.04
CA GLU A 74 1.11 10.44 -6.13
C GLU A 74 -0.10 11.02 -6.87
N TYR A 75 0.11 11.69 -8.02
CA TYR A 75 -0.99 12.18 -8.84
C TYR A 75 -1.93 11.06 -9.32
N ASP A 76 -1.37 9.89 -9.64
CA ASP A 76 -2.15 8.70 -10.01
C ASP A 76 -2.90 8.15 -8.79
N GLU A 77 -2.21 8.01 -7.64
CA GLU A 77 -2.82 7.61 -6.35
C GLU A 77 -4.01 8.50 -5.96
N PHE A 78 -3.90 9.81 -6.21
CA PHE A 78 -4.96 10.80 -6.02
C PHE A 78 -5.98 10.86 -7.17
N GLY A 79 -6.07 9.79 -7.97
CA GLY A 79 -7.10 9.60 -9.00
C GLY A 79 -6.94 10.47 -10.24
N ALA A 80 -5.74 10.99 -10.49
CA ALA A 80 -5.43 11.86 -11.62
C ALA A 80 -6.43 13.02 -11.78
N GLY A 81 -6.77 13.67 -10.65
CA GLY A 81 -7.72 14.80 -10.60
C GLY A 81 -9.20 14.40 -10.63
N LYS A 82 -9.54 13.11 -10.51
CA LYS A 82 -10.91 12.60 -10.49
C LYS A 82 -11.18 11.87 -9.17
N GLY A 83 -12.05 12.43 -8.34
CA GLY A 83 -12.37 11.86 -7.02
C GLY A 83 -12.87 10.41 -7.08
N SER A 84 -13.62 10.03 -8.11
CA SER A 84 -14.09 8.64 -8.31
C SER A 84 -12.98 7.65 -8.69
N ARG A 85 -11.76 8.12 -8.91
CA ARG A 85 -10.57 7.29 -9.19
C ARG A 85 -9.53 7.38 -8.08
N LEU A 86 -9.79 8.18 -7.05
CA LEU A 86 -8.95 8.23 -5.86
C LEU A 86 -8.85 6.79 -5.30
N HIS A 87 -7.64 6.28 -5.06
CA HIS A 87 -7.49 4.90 -4.60
C HIS A 87 -8.23 4.64 -3.28
N GLN A 88 -8.29 5.65 -2.40
CA GLN A 88 -9.13 5.63 -1.19
C GLN A 88 -10.60 5.37 -1.51
N GLN A 89 -11.14 6.01 -2.55
CA GLN A 89 -12.52 5.82 -2.99
C GLN A 89 -12.72 4.43 -3.61
N LEU A 90 -11.78 3.98 -4.45
CA LEU A 90 -11.85 2.64 -5.04
C LEU A 90 -11.84 1.54 -3.97
N PHE A 91 -11.05 1.73 -2.91
CA PHE A 91 -11.03 0.80 -1.79
C PHE A 91 -12.32 0.87 -0.96
N ALA A 92 -12.87 2.06 -0.73
CA ALA A 92 -14.17 2.21 -0.08
C ALA A 92 -15.29 1.53 -0.88
N ASP A 93 -15.30 1.66 -2.21
CA ASP A 93 -16.26 0.99 -3.09
C ASP A 93 -16.11 -0.54 -3.03
N LEU A 94 -14.87 -1.04 -2.98
CA LEU A 94 -14.58 -2.46 -2.76
C LEU A 94 -15.10 -2.96 -1.41
N MET A 95 -14.93 -2.18 -0.34
CA MET A 95 -15.45 -2.52 0.99
C MET A 95 -16.98 -2.55 1.00
N ALA A 96 -17.62 -1.57 0.39
CA ALA A 96 -19.08 -1.51 0.27
C ALA A 96 -19.61 -2.73 -0.51
N ALA A 97 -18.96 -3.10 -1.61
CA ALA A 97 -19.32 -4.29 -2.38
C ALA A 97 -19.15 -5.60 -1.60
N ALA A 98 -18.30 -5.61 -0.56
CA ALA A 98 -18.09 -6.72 0.35
C ALA A 98 -18.95 -6.65 1.64
N ASP A 99 -19.96 -5.78 1.68
CA ASP A 99 -20.83 -5.51 2.83
C ASP A 99 -20.04 -5.13 4.10
N LEU A 100 -19.02 -4.28 3.97
CA LEU A 100 -18.20 -3.77 5.09
C LEU A 100 -18.47 -2.27 5.35
N ASP A 101 -18.17 -1.84 6.58
CA ASP A 101 -18.23 -0.42 6.97
C ASP A 101 -17.09 0.35 6.30
N THR A 102 -17.43 1.39 5.53
CA THR A 102 -16.45 2.21 4.79
C THR A 102 -15.92 3.40 5.59
N ALA A 103 -16.36 3.58 6.84
CA ALA A 103 -15.90 4.68 7.67
C ALA A 103 -14.40 4.58 7.94
N TYR A 104 -13.68 5.69 7.74
CA TYR A 104 -12.27 5.77 8.10
C TYR A 104 -12.09 5.43 9.59
N LEU A 105 -11.21 4.45 9.87
CA LEU A 105 -10.96 3.87 11.20
C LEU A 105 -12.12 3.08 11.83
N GLY A 106 -13.17 2.71 11.07
CA GLY A 106 -14.27 1.88 11.57
C GLY A 106 -13.81 0.52 12.15
N TYR A 107 -12.72 -0.03 11.60
CA TYR A 107 -12.13 -1.29 12.06
C TYR A 107 -10.95 -1.14 13.02
N LEU A 108 -10.67 0.07 13.54
CA LEU A 108 -9.50 0.32 14.41
C LEU A 108 -9.38 -0.65 15.60
N ASN A 109 -10.51 -1.00 16.22
CA ASN A 109 -10.55 -1.89 17.38
C ASN A 109 -10.70 -3.38 17.01
N HIS A 110 -10.75 -3.72 15.72
CA HIS A 110 -10.97 -5.08 15.22
C HIS A 110 -9.70 -5.74 14.69
N VAL A 111 -8.64 -4.95 14.51
CA VAL A 111 -7.39 -5.37 13.89
C VAL A 111 -6.28 -5.50 14.93
N PRO A 112 -5.29 -6.38 14.71
CA PRO A 112 -4.19 -6.55 15.64
C PRO A 112 -3.19 -5.39 15.56
N ALA A 113 -2.34 -5.27 16.57
CA ALA A 113 -1.34 -4.19 16.66
C ALA A 113 -0.37 -4.18 15.47
N GLU A 114 -0.09 -5.33 14.89
CA GLU A 114 0.75 -5.52 13.70
C GLU A 114 0.17 -4.80 12.47
N ALA A 115 -1.16 -4.82 12.32
CA ALA A 115 -1.82 -4.07 11.25
C ALA A 115 -1.66 -2.56 11.46
N LEU A 116 -1.69 -2.09 12.71
CA LEU A 116 -1.45 -0.67 13.04
C LEU A 116 0.01 -0.27 12.88
N ALA A 117 0.95 -1.16 13.19
CA ALA A 117 2.38 -0.88 13.14
C ALA A 117 2.83 -0.46 11.73
N VAL A 118 2.38 -1.17 10.69
CA VAL A 118 2.72 -0.83 9.31
C VAL A 118 2.14 0.53 8.89
N VAL A 119 0.91 0.85 9.31
CA VAL A 119 0.28 2.15 9.00
C VAL A 119 0.95 3.29 9.73
N ASN A 120 1.28 3.09 11.01
CA ASN A 120 1.97 4.07 11.84
C ASN A 120 3.39 4.34 11.36
N LEU A 121 4.09 3.32 10.85
CA LEU A 121 5.42 3.47 10.26
C LEU A 121 5.41 4.45 9.08
N MET A 122 4.43 4.33 8.19
CA MET A 122 4.28 5.25 7.05
C MET A 122 4.05 6.68 7.51
N SER A 123 3.16 6.88 8.49
CA SER A 123 2.89 8.19 9.09
C SER A 123 4.14 8.76 9.80
N LEU A 124 4.90 7.93 10.52
CA LEU A 124 6.15 8.32 11.17
C LEU A 124 7.16 8.86 10.15
N PHE A 125 7.33 8.17 9.01
CA PHE A 125 8.22 8.62 7.95
C PHE A 125 7.77 9.94 7.31
N GLY A 126 6.47 10.09 7.04
CA GLY A 126 5.92 11.31 6.44
C GLY A 126 6.03 12.54 7.35
N LEU A 127 5.64 12.39 8.62
CA LEU A 127 5.56 13.51 9.57
C LEU A 127 6.97 14.00 9.99
N HIS A 128 7.97 13.11 10.03
CA HIS A 128 9.31 13.46 10.50
C HIS A 128 10.28 13.75 9.35
N ARG A 129 10.61 15.04 9.11
CA ARG A 129 11.52 15.48 8.02
C ARG A 129 12.88 14.79 8.02
N THR A 130 13.41 14.41 9.19
CA THR A 130 14.67 13.67 9.32
C THR A 130 14.59 12.29 8.65
N LEU A 131 13.40 11.69 8.56
CA LEU A 131 13.12 10.39 7.98
C LEU A 131 12.70 10.45 6.50
N ARG A 132 12.91 11.59 5.81
CA ARG A 132 12.54 11.74 4.39
C ARG A 132 13.11 10.65 3.48
N GLY A 133 14.32 10.16 3.77
CA GLY A 133 14.94 9.07 3.02
C GLY A 133 14.18 7.75 3.21
N SER A 134 13.76 7.46 4.44
CA SER A 134 12.90 6.32 4.75
C SER A 134 11.53 6.44 4.10
N ALA A 135 10.93 7.63 4.06
CA ALA A 135 9.66 7.88 3.35
C ALA A 135 9.77 7.53 1.86
N VAL A 136 10.79 8.06 1.17
CA VAL A 136 11.00 7.83 -0.27
C VAL A 136 11.39 6.39 -0.57
N GLY A 137 12.26 5.78 0.25
CA GLY A 137 12.68 4.39 0.08
C GLY A 137 11.53 3.42 0.32
N HIS A 138 10.72 3.65 1.35
CA HIS A 138 9.51 2.87 1.63
C HIS A 138 8.49 3.00 0.50
N PHE A 139 8.26 4.23 0.01
CA PHE A 139 7.41 4.49 -1.15
C PHE A 139 7.87 3.68 -2.37
N ALA A 140 9.13 3.85 -2.78
CA ALA A 140 9.68 3.12 -3.92
C ALA A 140 9.57 1.58 -3.78
N ALA A 141 9.85 1.05 -2.59
CA ALA A 141 9.72 -0.38 -2.32
C ALA A 141 8.25 -0.85 -2.43
N THR A 142 7.29 -0.06 -1.93
CA THR A 142 5.86 -0.38 -2.02
C THR A 142 5.38 -0.36 -3.47
N GLU A 143 5.75 0.68 -4.23
CA GLU A 143 5.37 0.83 -5.64
C GLU A 143 5.92 -0.28 -6.54
N VAL A 144 7.17 -0.69 -6.32
CA VAL A 144 7.80 -1.77 -7.10
C VAL A 144 7.16 -3.13 -6.80
N THR A 145 6.73 -3.35 -5.57
CA THR A 145 6.25 -4.68 -5.12
C THR A 145 4.72 -4.82 -5.10
N SER A 146 3.97 -3.72 -5.27
CA SER A 146 2.51 -3.74 -5.26
C SER A 146 1.87 -4.49 -6.44
N PRO A 147 2.32 -4.37 -7.71
CA PRO A 147 1.57 -4.93 -8.84
C PRO A 147 1.44 -6.46 -8.81
N PRO A 148 2.48 -7.23 -8.43
CA PRO A 148 2.33 -8.67 -8.24
C PRO A 148 1.33 -9.08 -7.15
N GLY A 149 1.34 -8.35 -6.02
CA GLY A 149 0.40 -8.58 -4.92
C GLY A 149 -1.04 -8.32 -5.34
N SER A 150 -1.29 -7.20 -6.03
CA SER A 150 -2.60 -6.84 -6.57
C SER A 150 -3.11 -7.87 -7.57
N ARG A 151 -2.24 -8.38 -8.47
CA ARG A 151 -2.60 -9.44 -9.42
C ARG A 151 -3.08 -10.71 -8.71
N ARG A 152 -2.43 -11.11 -7.62
CA ARG A 152 -2.88 -12.25 -6.80
C ARG A 152 -4.24 -11.97 -6.14
N MET A 153 -4.51 -10.73 -5.73
CA MET A 153 -5.82 -10.36 -5.15
C MET A 153 -6.93 -10.38 -6.17
N VAL A 154 -6.67 -9.95 -7.40
CA VAL A 154 -7.63 -10.14 -8.50
C VAL A 154 -7.91 -11.63 -8.72
N GLN A 155 -6.88 -12.48 -8.79
CA GLN A 155 -7.05 -13.93 -8.95
C GLN A 155 -7.83 -14.56 -7.78
N ALA A 156 -7.60 -14.11 -6.56
CA ALA A 156 -8.34 -14.56 -5.38
C ALA A 156 -9.82 -14.17 -5.47
N LEU A 157 -10.12 -12.93 -5.86
CA LEU A 157 -11.48 -12.44 -6.06
C LEU A 157 -12.20 -13.22 -7.17
N GLU A 158 -11.58 -13.38 -8.34
CA GLU A 158 -12.13 -14.17 -9.45
C GLU A 158 -12.47 -15.62 -9.05
N ARG A 159 -11.67 -16.23 -8.16
CA ARG A 159 -11.95 -17.57 -7.62
C ARG A 159 -13.13 -17.58 -6.64
N LEU A 160 -13.29 -16.51 -5.86
CA LEU A 160 -14.28 -16.42 -4.78
C LEU A 160 -15.66 -15.95 -5.24
N GLY A 161 -15.77 -15.33 -6.42
CA GLY A 161 -17.03 -14.89 -7.05
C GLY A 161 -17.23 -13.38 -7.02
#